data_AF-A0A536KHD9-F1
#
_entry.id   AF-A0A536KHD9-F1
#
_cell.length_a   1.000
_cell.length_b   1.000
_cell.length_c   1.000
_cell.angle_alpha   90.00
_cell.angle_beta   90.00
_cell.angle_gamma   90.00
#
_symmetry.space_group_name_H-M   'P 1'
#
loop_
_entity.id
_entity.type
_entity.pdbx_description
1 polymer ?
#
loop_
_entity_poly.entity_id
_entity_poly.type
_entity_poly.pdbx_seq_one_letter_code
_entity_poly.pdbx_strand_id
1 'polypeptide(L)'
;MANIASSKKDARRSAVRAVRNRGLKSSVKTKITRVRRALQEGDDESTQLGLVAVSALDRAAAKGVLHRNNAARRKSRLMKRLAAAGAQAETATAAKGAKKAPAKKAPARKTAAKKPAARKKG
;
A
#
# COMPACT_ATOMS: atom_id res chain seq x y z
N MET A 1 -7.57 10.51 -36.89
CA MET A 1 -6.34 9.91 -37.43
C MET A 1 -5.16 10.81 -37.06
N ALA A 2 -3.98 10.25 -36.80
CA ALA A 2 -2.78 11.05 -36.56
C ALA A 2 -2.06 11.23 -37.90
N ASN A 3 -2.15 12.43 -38.48
CA ASN A 3 -1.69 12.69 -39.84
C ASN A 3 -0.16 12.88 -39.93
N ILE A 4 0.51 13.06 -38.79
CA ILE A 4 1.97 13.19 -38.70
C ILE A 4 2.59 11.81 -38.41
N ALA A 5 3.67 11.47 -39.12
CA ALA A 5 4.34 10.17 -39.00
C ALA A 5 4.82 9.85 -37.57
N SER A 6 5.31 10.85 -36.83
CA SER A 6 5.70 10.74 -35.41
C SER A 6 4.50 10.35 -34.54
N SER A 7 3.38 11.04 -34.70
CA SER A 7 2.15 10.79 -33.94
C SER A 7 1.58 9.39 -34.20
N LYS A 8 1.63 8.89 -35.44
CA LYS A 8 1.22 7.51 -35.78
C LYS A 8 2.12 6.47 -35.09
N LYS A 9 3.43 6.73 -35.00
CA LYS A 9 4.39 5.88 -34.30
C LYS A 9 4.16 5.87 -32.78
N ASP A 10 3.90 7.03 -32.20
CA ASP A 10 3.64 7.15 -30.77
C ASP A 10 2.30 6.55 -30.35
N ALA A 11 1.27 6.66 -31.19
CA ALA A 11 0.00 5.95 -30.99
C ALA A 11 0.20 4.43 -30.90
N ARG A 12 0.97 3.84 -31.82
CA ARG A 12 1.32 2.40 -31.79
C ARG A 12 2.10 2.02 -30.52
N ARG A 13 3.12 2.80 -30.15
CA ARG A 13 3.93 2.58 -28.94
C ARG A 13 3.08 2.68 -27.67
N SER A 14 2.19 3.66 -27.60
CA SER A 14 1.29 3.88 -26.48
C SER A 14 0.32 2.72 -26.30
N ALA A 15 -0.30 2.23 -27.38
CA ALA A 15 -1.19 1.08 -27.34
C ALA A 15 -0.50 -0.17 -26.76
N VAL A 16 0.70 -0.47 -27.26
CA VAL A 16 1.49 -1.62 -26.77
C VAL A 16 1.86 -1.47 -25.30
N ARG A 17 2.30 -0.27 -24.87
CA ARG A 17 2.59 0.01 -23.45
C ARG A 17 1.35 -0.09 -22.58
N ALA A 18 0.20 0.38 -23.07
CA ALA A 18 -1.06 0.36 -22.34
C ALA A 18 -1.50 -1.08 -22.02
N VAL A 19 -1.42 -2.00 -22.98
CA VAL A 19 -1.76 -3.43 -22.78
C VAL A 19 -0.88 -4.06 -21.70
N ARG A 20 0.45 -3.89 -21.79
CA ARG A 20 1.39 -4.42 -20.77
C ARG A 20 1.15 -3.82 -19.39
N ASN A 21 0.96 -2.50 -19.32
CA ASN A 21 0.72 -1.80 -18.07
C ASN A 21 -0.62 -2.19 -17.45
N ARG A 22 -1.65 -2.46 -18.26
CA ARG A 22 -2.96 -2.94 -17.79
C ARG A 22 -2.82 -4.28 -17.07
N GLY A 23 -2.11 -5.24 -17.66
CA GLY A 23 -1.86 -6.56 -17.07
C GLY A 23 -1.05 -6.50 -15.76
N LEU A 24 0.00 -5.67 -15.72
CA LEU A 24 0.79 -5.50 -14.50
C LEU A 24 0.00 -4.79 -13.39
N LYS A 25 -0.78 -3.76 -13.73
CA LYS A 25 -1.64 -3.06 -12.77
C LYS A 25 -2.75 -3.96 -12.24
N SER A 26 -3.37 -4.78 -13.09
CA SER A 26 -4.42 -5.72 -12.67
C SER A 26 -3.85 -6.81 -11.78
N SER A 27 -2.72 -7.42 -12.13
CA SER A 27 -2.04 -8.43 -11.29
C SER A 27 -1.73 -7.91 -9.89
N VAL A 28 -1.14 -6.70 -9.78
CA VAL A 28 -0.87 -6.04 -8.49
C VAL A 28 -2.18 -5.78 -7.73
N LYS A 29 -3.23 -5.28 -8.40
CA LYS A 29 -4.54 -5.04 -7.78
C LYS A 29 -5.11 -6.34 -7.22
N THR A 30 -5.09 -7.43 -7.98
CA THR A 30 -5.60 -8.73 -7.56
C THR A 30 -4.89 -9.26 -6.32
N LYS A 31 -3.55 -9.20 -6.28
CA LYS A 31 -2.78 -9.60 -5.09
C LYS A 31 -3.17 -8.80 -3.85
N ILE A 32 -3.31 -7.49 -3.98
CA ILE A 32 -3.74 -6.62 -2.88
C ILE A 32 -5.17 -6.96 -2.44
N THR A 33 -6.08 -7.23 -3.38
CA THR A 33 -7.46 -7.63 -3.04
C THR A 33 -7.50 -8.98 -2.32
N ARG A 34 -6.69 -9.96 -2.73
CA ARG A 34 -6.58 -11.26 -2.04
C ARG A 34 -6.16 -11.09 -0.58
N VAL A 35 -5.13 -10.29 -0.31
CA VAL A 35 -4.71 -9.98 1.07
C VAL A 35 -5.85 -9.35 1.88
N ARG A 36 -6.62 -8.43 1.28
CA ARG A 36 -7.76 -7.83 1.98
C ARG A 36 -8.87 -8.81 2.28
N ARG A 37 -9.13 -9.78 1.40
CA ARG A 37 -10.14 -10.82 1.62
C ARG A 37 -9.70 -11.79 2.72
N ALA A 38 -8.46 -12.27 2.67
CA ALA A 38 -7.88 -13.10 3.72
C ALA A 38 -7.93 -12.41 5.09
N LEU A 39 -7.69 -11.09 5.14
CA LEU A 39 -7.82 -10.29 6.36
C LEU A 39 -9.27 -10.14 6.87
N GLN A 40 -10.27 -10.26 6.00
CA GLN A 40 -11.69 -10.23 6.38
C GLN A 40 -12.18 -11.61 6.82
N GLU A 41 -11.68 -12.65 6.16
CA GLU A 41 -12.00 -14.06 6.43
C GLU A 41 -11.27 -14.59 7.68
N GLY A 42 -10.17 -13.93 8.09
CA GLY A 42 -9.42 -14.28 9.30
C GLY A 42 -8.33 -15.31 9.07
N ASP A 43 -7.85 -15.46 7.83
CA ASP A 43 -6.89 -16.49 7.47
C ASP A 43 -5.45 -16.16 7.93
N ASP A 44 -4.77 -17.18 8.47
CA ASP A 44 -3.36 -17.12 8.85
C ASP A 44 -2.42 -16.90 7.64
N GLU A 45 -2.88 -17.21 6.42
CA GLU A 45 -2.12 -17.01 5.18
C GLU A 45 -2.01 -15.53 4.76
N SER A 46 -2.75 -14.63 5.40
CA SER A 46 -2.78 -13.20 5.07
C SER A 46 -1.38 -12.55 5.09
N THR A 47 -0.48 -13.02 5.96
CA THR A 47 0.91 -12.55 6.04
C THR A 47 1.73 -12.98 4.82
N GLN A 48 1.64 -14.24 4.41
CA GLN A 48 2.37 -14.77 3.24
C GLN A 48 1.90 -14.10 1.95
N LEU A 49 0.58 -13.96 1.78
CA LEU A 49 -0.01 -13.21 0.67
C LEU A 49 0.42 -11.75 0.68
N GLY A 50 0.59 -11.16 1.86
CA GLY A 50 1.11 -9.82 2.08
C GLY A 50 2.51 -9.63 1.48
N LEU A 51 3.43 -10.55 1.77
CA LEU A 51 4.80 -10.52 1.25
C LEU A 51 4.82 -10.60 -0.29
N VAL A 52 3.99 -11.47 -0.87
CA VAL A 52 3.86 -11.61 -2.34
C VAL A 52 3.31 -10.33 -2.96
N ALA A 53 2.34 -9.66 -2.32
CA ALA A 53 1.78 -8.40 -2.78
C ALA A 53 2.82 -7.25 -2.73
N VAL A 54 3.67 -7.23 -1.70
CA VAL A 54 4.74 -6.24 -1.54
C VAL A 54 5.81 -6.41 -2.61
N SER A 55 6.28 -7.64 -2.83
CA SER A 55 7.24 -7.95 -3.90
C SER A 55 6.69 -7.55 -5.28
N ALA A 56 5.39 -7.77 -5.53
CA ALA A 56 4.75 -7.36 -6.77
C ALA A 56 4.67 -5.83 -6.94
N LEU A 57 4.45 -5.07 -5.86
CA LEU A 57 4.47 -3.61 -5.88
C LEU A 57 5.86 -3.06 -6.22
N ASP A 58 6.89 -3.61 -5.59
CA ASP A 58 8.27 -3.18 -5.78
C ASP A 58 8.76 -3.51 -7.20
N ARG A 59 8.40 -4.70 -7.74
CA ARG A 59 8.64 -5.05 -9.15
C ARG A 59 7.91 -4.14 -10.14
N ALA A 60 6.67 -3.73 -9.83
CA ALA A 60 5.92 -2.81 -10.68
C ALA A 60 6.49 -1.38 -10.65
N ALA A 61 7.11 -0.98 -9.53
CA ALA A 61 7.84 0.28 -9.41
C ALA A 61 9.14 0.25 -10.21
N ALA A 62 9.92 -0.83 -10.09
CA ALA A 62 11.16 -1.01 -10.85
C ALA A 62 10.93 -0.98 -12.38
N LYS A 63 9.81 -1.55 -12.85
CA LYS A 63 9.39 -1.50 -14.26
C LYS A 63 8.82 -0.15 -14.71
N GLY A 64 8.78 0.86 -13.84
CA GLY A 64 8.24 2.20 -14.14
C GLY A 64 6.72 2.25 -14.36
N VAL A 65 5.99 1.18 -14.07
CA VAL A 65 4.52 1.12 -14.26
C VAL A 65 3.79 1.86 -13.15
N LEU A 66 4.36 1.83 -11.94
CA LEU A 66 3.92 2.58 -10.78
C LEU A 66 5.04 3.53 -10.34
N HIS A 67 4.69 4.77 -10.04
CA HIS A 67 5.65 5.68 -9.44
C HIS A 67 6.09 5.17 -8.05
N ARG A 68 7.37 5.38 -7.69
CA ARG A 68 7.95 4.95 -6.40
C ARG A 68 7.10 5.34 -5.19
N ASN A 69 6.61 6.58 -5.15
CA ASN A 69 5.75 7.05 -4.06
C ASN A 69 4.37 6.37 -4.07
N ASN A 70 3.85 5.97 -5.22
CA ASN A 70 2.59 5.23 -5.30
C ASN A 70 2.76 3.82 -4.73
N ALA A 71 3.85 3.13 -5.10
CA ALA A 71 4.21 1.84 -4.54
C ALA A 71 4.44 1.92 -3.02
N ALA A 72 5.23 2.90 -2.56
CA ALA A 72 5.49 3.12 -1.13
C ALA A 72 4.20 3.39 -0.32
N ARG A 73 3.29 4.23 -0.84
CA ARG A 73 1.98 4.46 -0.20
C ARG A 73 1.14 3.19 -0.10
N ARG A 74 1.11 2.37 -1.16
CA ARG A 74 0.36 1.10 -1.16
C ARG A 74 0.98 0.09 -0.19
N LYS A 75 2.31 -0.02 -0.17
CA LYS A 75 3.07 -0.86 0.77
C LYS A 75 2.79 -0.47 2.22
N SER A 76 2.90 0.81 2.55
CA SER A 76 2.59 1.33 3.90
C SER A 76 1.14 1.04 4.32
N ARG A 77 0.16 1.26 3.44
CA ARG A 77 -1.25 0.96 3.74
C ARG A 77 -1.52 -0.52 3.97
N LEU A 78 -0.85 -1.40 3.21
CA LEU A 78 -1.01 -2.84 3.34
C LEU A 78 -0.40 -3.34 4.66
N MET A 79 0.81 -2.90 4.99
CA MET A 79 1.48 -3.27 6.24
C MET A 79 0.72 -2.79 7.47
N LYS A 80 0.18 -1.56 7.46
CA LYS A 80 -0.66 -1.07 8.56
C LYS A 80 -1.88 -1.94 8.83
N ARG A 81 -2.48 -2.52 7.78
CA ARG A 81 -3.65 -3.41 7.92
C ARG A 81 -3.26 -4.77 8.48
N LEU A 82 -2.17 -5.35 7.99
CA LEU A 82 -1.63 -6.60 8.53
C LEU A 82 -1.24 -6.46 10.01
N ALA A 83 -0.53 -5.38 10.36
CA ALA A 83 -0.15 -5.10 11.73
C ALA A 83 -1.36 -4.85 12.64
N ALA A 84 -2.38 -4.14 12.16
CA ALA A 84 -3.61 -3.96 12.92
C ALA A 84 -4.34 -5.28 13.18
N ALA A 85 -4.36 -6.21 12.21
CA ALA A 85 -4.94 -7.54 12.40
C ALA A 85 -4.13 -8.38 13.42
N GLY A 86 -2.79 -8.36 13.34
CA GLY A 86 -1.93 -9.03 14.31
C GLY A 86 -2.04 -8.45 15.73
N ALA A 87 -2.22 -7.14 15.87
CA ALA A 87 -2.41 -6.50 17.18
C ALA A 87 -3.73 -6.89 17.87
N GLN A 88 -4.79 -7.17 17.09
CA GLN A 88 -6.05 -7.67 17.64
C GLN A 88 -5.89 -9.10 18.20
N ALA A 89 -5.05 -9.92 17.56
CA ALA A 89 -4.72 -11.26 18.04
C ALA A 89 -3.96 -11.24 19.39
N GLU A 90 -3.04 -10.28 19.58
CA GLU A 90 -2.31 -10.11 20.86
C GLU A 90 -3.20 -9.57 21.99
N THR A 91 -4.19 -8.73 21.70
CA THR A 91 -5.13 -8.27 22.72
C THR A 91 -6.08 -9.37 23.21
N ALA A 92 -6.34 -10.40 22.39
CA ALA A 92 -7.15 -11.56 22.79
C ALA A 92 -6.40 -12.53 23.71
N THR A 93 -5.08 -12.65 23.57
CA THR A 93 -4.24 -13.49 24.45
C THR A 93 -3.90 -12.81 25.78
N ALA A 94 -3.89 -11.47 25.85
CA ALA A 94 -3.66 -10.72 27.09
C ALA A 94 -4.82 -10.80 28.12
N ALA A 95 -6.05 -11.10 27.69
CA ALA A 95 -7.22 -11.17 28.56
C ALA A 95 -7.23 -12.38 29.53
N LYS A 96 -6.38 -13.39 29.30
CA LYS A 96 -6.28 -14.58 30.17
C LYS A 96 -5.23 -14.45 31.30
N GLY A 97 -4.44 -13.37 31.32
CA GLY A 97 -3.27 -13.25 32.21
C GLY A 97 -3.31 -12.15 33.28
N ALA A 98 -4.32 -11.28 33.32
CA ALA A 98 -4.26 -10.05 34.12
C ALA A 98 -5.08 -10.12 35.44
N LYS A 99 -4.68 -10.97 36.38
CA LYS A 99 -4.88 -10.67 37.82
C LYS A 99 -3.54 -10.25 38.41
N LYS A 100 -3.29 -8.93 38.45
CA LYS A 100 -2.63 -8.13 39.52
C LYS A 100 -2.01 -6.84 38.93
N ALA A 101 -2.60 -5.71 39.29
CA ALA A 101 -2.19 -4.32 38.97
C ALA A 101 -1.10 -3.81 39.97
N PRO A 102 -0.68 -2.51 40.03
CA PRO A 102 -1.06 -1.33 39.22
C PRO A 102 0.05 -0.31 38.81
N ALA A 103 -0.28 0.46 37.77
CA ALA A 103 -0.05 1.91 37.49
C ALA A 103 1.24 2.65 37.92
N LYS A 104 1.96 3.26 36.94
CA LYS A 104 2.59 4.61 37.06
C LYS A 104 2.69 5.39 35.72
N LYS A 105 1.93 6.50 35.66
CA LYS A 105 2.15 7.86 35.11
C LYS A 105 2.87 8.10 33.74
N ALA A 106 2.16 8.76 32.82
CA ALA A 106 2.61 9.26 31.52
C ALA A 106 3.42 10.58 31.58
N PRO A 107 4.09 10.98 30.46
CA PRO A 107 3.96 12.38 30.02
C PRO A 107 3.78 12.60 28.50
N ALA A 108 2.80 13.45 28.20
CA ALA A 108 2.63 14.46 27.14
C ALA A 108 3.27 14.27 25.74
N ARG A 109 2.37 14.20 24.74
CA ARG A 109 2.62 14.29 23.29
C ARG A 109 2.67 15.76 22.87
N LYS A 110 3.83 16.30 22.46
CA LYS A 110 3.90 17.63 21.83
C LYS A 110 3.35 17.57 20.41
N THR A 111 2.22 18.23 20.20
CA THR A 111 1.64 18.54 18.88
C THR A 111 2.33 19.78 18.32
N ALA A 112 3.07 19.66 17.23
CA ALA A 112 3.55 20.80 16.46
C ALA A 112 2.63 21.00 15.24
N ALA A 113 1.65 21.88 15.38
CA ALA A 113 0.79 22.32 14.29
C ALA A 113 1.36 23.59 13.64
N LYS A 114 1.55 23.51 12.31
CA LYS A 114 1.26 24.53 11.29
C LYS A 114 2.18 25.77 11.16
N LYS A 115 2.87 25.87 10.01
CA LYS A 115 3.06 27.13 9.27
C LYS A 115 2.67 26.90 7.80
N PRO A 116 1.74 27.68 7.21
CA PRO A 116 1.34 27.50 5.82
C PRO A 116 2.40 28.08 4.88
N ALA A 117 2.93 27.28 3.96
CA ALA A 117 3.78 27.79 2.90
C ALA A 117 2.91 28.53 1.87
N ALA A 118 3.19 29.82 1.71
CA ALA A 118 2.51 30.71 0.78
C ALA A 118 2.65 30.22 -0.67
N ARG A 119 1.53 30.20 -1.39
CA ARG A 119 1.50 30.15 -2.86
C ARG A 119 2.09 31.46 -3.38
N LYS A 120 3.30 31.43 -3.94
CA LYS A 120 3.78 32.52 -4.79
C LYS A 120 3.25 32.28 -6.20
N LYS A 121 2.30 33.11 -6.62
CA LYS A 121 1.98 33.33 -8.04
C LYS A 121 3.17 34.06 -8.66
N GLY A 122 3.54 33.64 -9.87
CA GLY A 122 4.58 34.19 -10.73
C GLY A 122 4.62 33.31 -11.96
#